data_AF-A0A7L3QMA3-F1
#
_entry.id   AF-A0A7L3QMA3-F1
#
_cell.length_a   1.000
_cell.length_b   1.000
_cell.length_c   1.000
_cell.angle_alpha   90.00
_cell.angle_beta   90.00
_cell.angle_gamma   90.00
#
_symmetry.space_group_name_H-M   'P 1'
#
loop_
_entity.id
_entity.type
_entity.pdbx_description
1 polymer ?
#
loop_
_entity_poly.entity_id
_entity_poly.type
_entity_poly.pdbx_seq_one_letter_code
_entity_poly.pdbx_strand_id
1 'polypeptide(L)'
;QEKHVNLVHIESRKSKRRNSEFEIFVDCDSNREQLNEIFQLLKSHVNVVSVSPTEHFNVQEDGMANVPWFPKKISDLDKCSNRVLMYGSDLDADHPGFKDNVYRKRRKYFADLAMNYKHGDPIPKIEFTEEEIKTWGTVYRELNNLYPTYACREYLKNLPLLTKHCGYREDNIPQLEDVSRFLK
;
A
#
# COMPACT_ATOMS: atom_id res chain seq x y z
N GLN A 1 7.91 7.68 30.57
CA GLN A 1 8.36 6.35 31.03
C GLN A 1 7.57 5.85 32.26
N GLU A 2 6.86 6.72 33.00
CA GLU A 2 6.12 6.37 34.23
C GLU A 2 4.73 5.73 34.06
N LYS A 3 4.22 5.54 32.82
CA LYS A 3 2.84 5.05 32.56
C LYS A 3 2.76 3.78 31.71
N HIS A 4 3.90 3.10 31.48
CA HIS A 4 3.98 1.88 30.65
C HIS A 4 3.43 2.05 29.22
N VAL A 5 3.47 3.26 28.68
CA VAL A 5 3.13 3.58 27.29
C VAL A 5 4.40 3.48 26.47
N ASN A 6 4.40 2.65 25.43
CA ASN A 6 5.53 2.52 24.54
C ASN A 6 5.43 3.55 23.41
N LEU A 7 6.22 4.63 23.50
CA LEU A 7 6.27 5.66 22.46
C LEU A 7 7.07 5.12 21.26
N VAL A 8 6.40 4.96 20.11
CA VAL A 8 7.00 4.43 18.88
C VAL A 8 7.60 5.57 18.06
N HIS A 9 6.87 6.67 17.92
CA HIS A 9 7.30 7.82 17.14
C HIS A 9 6.66 9.11 17.65
N ILE A 10 7.42 10.20 17.67
CA ILE A 10 6.90 11.54 17.92
C ILE A 10 7.46 12.51 16.88
N GLU A 11 6.59 13.33 16.31
CA GLU A 11 7.02 14.42 15.45
C GLU A 11 6.23 15.69 15.71
N SER A 12 6.92 16.82 15.53
CA SER A 12 6.30 18.13 15.46
C SER A 12 6.49 18.72 14.07
N ARG A 13 5.45 19.38 13.58
CA ARG A 13 5.44 20.10 12.30
C ARG A 13 4.80 21.46 12.52
N LYS A 14 5.26 22.48 11.78
CA LYS A 14 4.59 23.78 11.77
C LYS A 14 3.18 23.60 11.22
N SER A 15 2.17 24.15 11.88
CA SER A 15 0.80 24.00 11.41
C SER A 15 0.62 24.68 10.06
N LYS A 16 -0.12 24.02 9.17
CA LYS A 16 -0.55 24.62 7.89
C LYS A 16 -1.69 25.62 8.06
N ARG A 17 -2.37 25.62 9.22
CA ARG A 17 -3.49 26.51 9.51
C ARG A 17 -3.01 27.88 10.03
N ARG A 18 -2.06 27.87 10.97
CA ARG A 18 -1.54 29.09 11.62
C ARG A 18 -0.03 28.99 11.87
N ASN A 19 0.68 30.05 11.54
CA ASN A 19 2.14 30.09 11.63
C ASN A 19 2.71 30.01 13.06
N SER A 20 1.90 30.36 14.07
CA SER A 20 2.26 30.31 15.49
C SER A 20 1.93 28.98 16.15
N GLU A 21 1.32 28.04 15.42
CA GLU A 21 0.86 26.76 15.96
C GLU A 21 1.71 25.61 15.42
N PHE A 22 1.76 24.52 16.21
CA PHE A 22 2.43 23.28 15.84
C PHE A 22 1.44 22.13 15.88
N GLU A 23 1.61 21.20 14.95
CA GLU A 23 0.94 19.92 14.93
C GLU A 23 1.91 18.88 15.49
N ILE A 24 1.49 18.17 16.53
CA ILE A 24 2.27 17.10 17.15
C ILE A 24 1.58 15.78 16.84
N PHE A 25 2.31 14.86 16.23
CA PHE A 25 1.85 13.51 15.93
C PHE A 25 2.62 12.54 16.82
N VAL A 26 1.87 11.67 17.50
CA VAL A 26 2.38 10.71 18.46
C VAL A 26 1.86 9.33 18.06
N ASP A 27 2.77 8.43 17.71
CA ASP A 27 2.48 7.00 17.55
C ASP A 27 2.95 6.30 18.82
N CYS A 28 2.05 5.58 19.47
CA CYS A 28 2.36 4.79 20.67
C CYS A 28 1.68 3.43 20.59
N ASP A 29 2.39 2.42 21.10
CA ASP A 29 1.86 1.09 21.35
C ASP A 29 1.37 1.04 22.80
N SER A 30 0.06 0.96 22.97
CA SER A 30 -0.64 1.12 24.26
C SER A 30 -2.02 0.51 24.20
N ASN A 31 -2.51 0.04 25.35
CA ASN A 31 -3.89 -0.41 25.46
C ASN A 31 -4.86 0.79 25.57
N ARG A 32 -6.16 0.52 25.46
CA ARG A 32 -7.21 1.55 25.45
C ARG A 32 -7.26 2.38 26.74
N GLU A 33 -7.01 1.77 27.90
CA GLU A 33 -7.04 2.44 29.20
C GLU A 33 -5.90 3.45 29.33
N GLN A 34 -4.69 3.03 28.96
CA GLN A 34 -3.50 3.89 28.92
C GLN A 34 -3.67 5.06 27.95
N LEU A 35 -4.23 4.81 26.76
CA LEU A 35 -4.53 5.86 25.79
C LEU A 35 -5.52 6.90 26.33
N ASN A 36 -6.57 6.45 27.01
CA ASN A 36 -7.54 7.35 27.63
C ASN A 36 -6.91 8.20 28.75
N GLU A 37 -6.02 7.63 29.56
CA GLU A 37 -5.29 8.38 30.58
C GLU A 37 -4.40 9.47 29.97
N ILE A 38 -3.64 9.14 28.92
CA ILE A 38 -2.82 10.11 28.19
C ILE A 38 -3.70 11.22 27.60
N PHE A 39 -4.83 10.86 27.00
CA PHE A 39 -5.75 11.82 26.41
C PHE A 39 -6.23 12.84 27.43
N GLN A 40 -6.63 12.40 28.63
CA GLN A 40 -7.07 13.31 29.70
C GLN A 40 -5.96 14.27 30.14
N LEU A 41 -4.72 13.77 30.25
CA LEU A 41 -3.57 14.61 30.62
C LEU A 41 -3.24 15.65 29.56
N LEU A 42 -3.36 15.30 28.27
CA LEU A 42 -3.05 16.20 27.16
C LEU A 42 -4.16 17.24 26.92
N LYS A 43 -5.41 16.92 27.24
CA LYS A 43 -6.58 17.77 26.95
C LYS A 43 -6.50 19.17 27.55
N SER A 44 -5.86 19.33 28.71
CA SER A 44 -5.67 20.65 29.35
C SER A 44 -4.51 21.47 28.76
N HIS A 45 -3.66 20.85 27.94
CA HIS A 45 -2.41 21.46 27.44
C HIS A 45 -2.45 21.78 25.94
N VAL A 46 -3.48 21.36 25.21
CA VAL A 46 -3.54 21.50 23.74
C VAL A 46 -4.93 21.90 23.25
N ASN A 47 -4.98 22.61 22.13
CA ASN A 47 -6.23 23.14 21.56
C ASN A 47 -7.17 22.05 21.05
N VAL A 48 -6.62 20.98 20.46
CA VAL A 48 -7.38 19.85 19.89
C VAL A 48 -6.55 18.58 20.09
N VAL A 49 -7.18 17.52 20.62
CA VAL A 49 -6.63 16.17 20.63
C VAL A 49 -7.55 15.26 19.83
N SER A 50 -6.97 14.46 18.94
CA SER A 50 -7.67 13.40 18.21
C SER A 50 -6.87 12.11 18.36
N VAL A 51 -7.56 11.02 18.66
CA VAL A 51 -6.98 9.68 18.79
C VAL A 51 -7.56 8.81 17.69
N SER A 52 -6.68 8.07 17.00
CA SER A 52 -7.06 7.15 15.94
C SER A 52 -6.49 5.77 16.26
N PRO A 53 -7.29 4.85 16.81
CA PRO A 53 -6.86 3.47 17.07
C PRO A 53 -6.52 2.75 15.75
N THR A 54 -5.42 2.00 15.75
CA THR A 54 -5.00 1.14 14.62
C THR A 54 -5.77 -0.19 14.54
N GLU A 55 -6.44 -0.57 15.63
CA GLU A 55 -7.20 -1.81 15.74
C GLU A 55 -8.70 -1.50 15.95
N HIS A 56 -9.53 -2.28 15.26
CA HIS A 56 -11.00 -2.32 15.30
C HIS A 56 -11.75 -1.34 14.38
N PHE A 57 -12.04 -1.81 13.16
CA PHE A 57 -13.35 -1.59 12.56
C PHE A 57 -14.38 -2.30 13.46
N ASN A 58 -15.43 -1.60 13.87
CA ASN A 58 -16.54 -2.05 14.73
C ASN A 58 -16.30 -2.01 16.25
N VAL A 59 -16.36 -0.81 16.83
CA VAL A 59 -17.14 -0.63 18.07
C VAL A 59 -17.90 0.70 17.93
N GLN A 60 -19.20 0.61 17.64
CA GLN A 60 -20.12 1.65 18.07
C GLN A 60 -20.22 1.51 19.58
N GLU A 61 -19.65 2.44 20.34
CA GLU A 61 -20.32 3.07 21.48
C GLU A 61 -19.43 4.11 22.18
N ASP A 62 -20.11 5.19 22.56
CA ASP A 62 -19.75 6.29 23.44
C ASP A 62 -19.02 7.51 22.85
N GLY A 63 -19.83 8.49 22.41
CA GLY A 63 -19.62 9.94 22.53
C GLY A 63 -18.39 10.61 21.90
N MET A 64 -17.38 9.86 21.47
CA MET A 64 -16.16 10.37 20.88
C MET A 64 -16.16 10.05 19.40
N ALA A 65 -15.91 11.07 18.57
CA ALA A 65 -15.62 10.90 17.17
C ALA A 65 -14.29 10.15 17.01
N ASN A 66 -14.32 8.83 17.20
CA ASN A 66 -13.20 7.94 16.89
C ASN A 66 -13.07 7.91 15.37
N VAL A 67 -12.20 8.76 14.86
CA VAL A 67 -11.86 8.78 13.44
C VAL A 67 -11.01 7.53 13.15
N PRO A 68 -11.44 6.65 12.23
CA PRO A 68 -10.65 5.49 11.84
C PRO A 68 -9.24 5.92 11.44
N TRP A 69 -8.23 5.12 11.82
CA TRP A 69 -6.87 5.40 11.41
C TRP A 69 -6.73 5.46 9.88
N PHE A 70 -5.96 6.43 9.39
CA PHE A 70 -5.56 6.56 7.99
C PHE A 70 -4.08 6.99 7.91
N PRO A 71 -3.34 6.57 6.86
CA PRO A 71 -1.95 6.96 6.67
C PRO A 71 -1.82 8.47 6.46
N LYS A 72 -0.93 9.13 7.20
CA LYS A 72 -0.72 10.59 7.14
C LYS A 72 0.44 10.96 6.24
N LYS A 73 1.41 10.06 6.08
CA LYS A 73 2.51 10.14 5.13
C LYS A 73 2.42 8.99 4.14
N ILE A 74 3.01 9.18 2.96
CA ILE A 74 3.11 8.11 1.97
C ILE A 74 3.85 6.88 2.51
N SER A 75 4.86 7.06 3.37
CA SER A 75 5.56 5.97 4.04
C SER A 75 4.71 5.22 5.06
N ASP A 76 3.61 5.79 5.56
CA ASP A 76 2.70 5.07 6.46
C ASP A 76 1.94 3.95 5.72
N LEU A 77 1.96 3.91 4.38
CA LEU A 77 1.41 2.80 3.61
C LEU A 77 2.12 1.47 3.95
N ASP A 78 3.39 1.51 4.37
CA ASP A 78 4.15 0.33 4.81
C ASP A 78 3.55 -0.32 6.08
N LYS A 79 2.74 0.42 6.86
CA LYS A 79 2.06 -0.09 8.07
C LYS A 79 0.86 -0.98 7.71
N CYS A 80 0.30 -0.83 6.51
CA CYS A 80 -0.87 -1.59 6.06
C CYS A 80 -0.61 -2.46 4.82
N SER A 81 0.52 -2.30 4.12
CA SER A 81 0.85 -3.03 2.88
C SER A 81 0.81 -4.55 3.03
N ASN A 82 1.11 -5.06 4.22
CA ASN A 82 1.23 -6.50 4.49
C ASN A 82 -0.10 -7.14 4.92
N ARG A 83 -1.20 -6.38 4.99
CA ARG A 83 -2.54 -6.88 5.37
C ARG A 83 -3.28 -7.41 4.15
N VAL A 84 -2.75 -8.45 3.52
CA VAL A 84 -3.31 -9.07 2.32
C VAL A 84 -4.47 -10.00 2.69
N LEU A 85 -5.68 -9.72 2.19
CA LEU A 85 -6.89 -10.49 2.51
C LEU A 85 -7.08 -11.72 1.61
N MET A 86 -6.78 -11.60 0.32
CA MET A 86 -6.99 -12.66 -0.68
C MET A 86 -5.91 -12.60 -1.75
N TYR A 87 -5.73 -13.71 -2.47
CA TYR A 87 -4.82 -13.82 -3.62
C TYR A 87 -3.35 -13.48 -3.34
N GLY A 88 -2.90 -13.64 -2.09
CA GLY A 88 -1.51 -13.54 -1.70
C GLY A 88 -0.69 -14.76 -2.13
N SER A 89 0.05 -15.35 -1.18
CA SER A 89 0.80 -16.60 -1.41
C SER A 89 -0.11 -17.82 -1.52
N ASP A 90 -1.26 -17.79 -0.84
CA ASP A 90 -2.20 -18.90 -0.83
C ASP A 90 -3.20 -18.80 -1.98
N LEU A 91 -3.58 -19.98 -2.48
CA LEU A 91 -4.51 -20.15 -3.59
C LEU A 91 -5.74 -20.89 -3.11
N ASP A 92 -6.90 -20.44 -3.57
CA ASP A 92 -8.16 -21.16 -3.40
C ASP A 92 -8.14 -22.46 -4.22
N ALA A 93 -8.93 -23.46 -3.79
CA ALA A 93 -8.94 -24.81 -4.36
C ALA A 93 -9.38 -24.86 -5.83
N ASP A 94 -10.14 -23.86 -6.28
CA ASP A 94 -10.64 -23.68 -7.65
C ASP A 94 -9.64 -22.91 -8.55
N HIS A 95 -8.56 -22.36 -7.99
CA HIS A 95 -7.54 -21.69 -8.77
C HIS A 95 -6.85 -22.68 -9.73
N PRO A 96 -6.65 -22.36 -11.03
CA PRO A 96 -6.10 -23.29 -12.00
C PRO A 96 -4.69 -23.80 -11.63
N GLY A 97 -3.89 -22.95 -10.98
CA GLY A 97 -2.58 -23.30 -10.40
C GLY A 97 -2.60 -23.94 -9.01
N PHE A 98 -3.76 -24.30 -8.43
CA PHE A 98 -3.84 -24.77 -7.03
C PHE A 98 -2.97 -26.00 -6.75
N LYS A 99 -2.91 -26.93 -7.71
CA LYS A 99 -2.10 -28.17 -7.63
C LYS A 99 -0.71 -28.04 -8.25
N ASP A 100 -0.37 -26.89 -8.82
CA ASP A 100 0.92 -26.66 -9.45
C ASP A 100 1.94 -26.16 -8.41
N ASN A 101 2.83 -27.05 -7.99
CA ASN A 101 3.84 -26.74 -6.99
C ASN A 101 4.89 -25.72 -7.47
N VAL A 102 5.19 -25.68 -8.77
CA VAL A 102 6.15 -24.72 -9.33
C VAL A 102 5.52 -23.33 -9.33
N TYR A 103 4.27 -23.22 -9.80
CA TYR A 103 3.52 -21.98 -9.78
C TYR A 103 3.30 -21.45 -8.36
N ARG A 104 2.97 -22.32 -7.38
CA ARG A 104 2.83 -21.94 -5.97
C ARG A 104 4.12 -21.36 -5.39
N LYS A 105 5.26 -22.00 -5.65
CA LYS A 105 6.57 -21.48 -5.22
C LYS A 105 6.88 -20.14 -5.88
N ARG A 106 6.56 -19.99 -7.17
CA ARG A 106 6.74 -18.74 -7.91
C ARG A 106 5.86 -17.60 -7.38
N ARG A 107 4.61 -17.89 -7.01
CA ARG A 107 3.70 -16.94 -6.32
C ARG A 107 4.22 -16.53 -4.95
N LYS A 108 4.72 -17.48 -4.15
CA LYS A 108 5.33 -17.19 -2.86
C LYS A 108 6.54 -16.27 -3.01
N TYR A 109 7.39 -16.49 -4.01
CA TYR A 109 8.51 -15.59 -4.31
C TYR A 109 8.06 -14.14 -4.54
N PHE A 110 7.03 -13.91 -5.35
CA PHE A 110 6.49 -12.55 -5.55
C PHE A 110 5.86 -11.95 -4.30
N ALA A 111 5.15 -12.75 -3.51
CA ALA A 111 4.58 -12.32 -2.24
C ALA A 111 5.68 -11.90 -1.25
N ASP A 112 6.76 -12.69 -1.14
CA ASP A 112 7.89 -12.39 -0.26
C ASP A 112 8.61 -11.10 -0.70
N LEU A 113 8.75 -10.84 -2.02
CA LEU A 113 9.27 -9.55 -2.51
C LEU A 113 8.40 -8.36 -2.07
N ALA A 114 7.08 -8.48 -2.24
CA ALA A 114 6.14 -7.41 -1.88
C ALA A 114 6.10 -7.15 -0.37
N MET A 115 6.15 -8.19 0.47
CA MET A 115 6.13 -8.07 1.94
C MET A 115 7.38 -7.38 2.50
N ASN A 116 8.50 -7.48 1.78
CA ASN A 116 9.77 -6.90 2.17
C ASN A 116 10.01 -5.49 1.59
N TYR A 117 9.20 -5.05 0.63
CA TYR A 117 9.31 -3.70 0.07
C TYR A 117 8.98 -2.63 1.13
N LYS A 118 9.69 -1.50 1.07
CA LYS A 118 9.43 -0.30 1.86
C LYS A 118 9.36 0.94 1.00
N HIS A 119 8.54 1.90 1.41
CA HIS A 119 8.44 3.17 0.71
C HIS A 119 9.81 3.86 0.64
N GLY A 120 10.24 4.17 -0.59
CA GLY A 120 11.51 4.82 -0.88
C GLY A 120 12.54 3.89 -1.52
N ASP A 121 12.37 2.57 -1.35
CA ASP A 121 13.20 1.58 -2.02
C ASP A 121 12.85 1.49 -3.52
N PRO A 122 13.81 1.15 -4.39
CA PRO A 122 13.50 0.78 -5.76
C PRO A 122 12.71 -0.54 -5.79
N ILE A 123 11.72 -0.64 -6.66
CA ILE A 123 10.95 -1.89 -6.80
C ILE A 123 11.87 -2.97 -7.42
N PRO A 124 11.98 -4.17 -6.80
CA PRO A 124 12.84 -5.23 -7.31
C PRO A 124 12.50 -5.60 -8.76
N LYS A 125 13.53 -5.74 -9.61
CA LYS A 125 13.36 -6.27 -10.97
C LYS A 125 13.23 -7.78 -10.94
N ILE A 126 12.37 -8.31 -11.80
CA ILE A 126 12.05 -9.73 -11.92
C ILE A 126 12.53 -10.24 -13.28
N GLU A 127 13.30 -11.31 -13.26
CA GLU A 127 13.53 -12.13 -14.45
C GLU A 127 12.35 -13.09 -14.62
N PHE A 128 11.53 -12.82 -15.64
CA PHE A 128 10.38 -13.65 -15.97
C PHE A 128 10.81 -14.85 -16.82
N THR A 129 10.14 -15.98 -16.61
CA THR A 129 10.40 -17.18 -17.40
C THR A 129 9.84 -17.02 -18.82
N GLU A 130 10.34 -17.84 -19.75
CA GLU A 130 9.82 -17.87 -21.13
C GLU A 130 8.31 -18.19 -21.17
N GLU A 131 7.83 -19.06 -20.28
CA GLU A 131 6.41 -19.39 -20.16
C GLU A 131 5.57 -18.22 -19.65
N GLU A 132 6.08 -17.47 -18.65
CA GLU A 132 5.44 -16.25 -18.15
C GLU A 132 5.34 -15.18 -19.26
N ILE A 133 6.44 -14.97 -20.00
CA ILE A 133 6.51 -14.02 -21.12
C ILE A 133 5.56 -14.44 -22.24
N LYS A 134 5.50 -15.73 -22.58
CA LYS A 134 4.57 -16.25 -23.60
C LYS A 134 3.10 -16.05 -23.21
N THR A 135 2.79 -16.25 -21.93
CA THR A 135 1.44 -16.01 -21.38
C THR A 135 1.08 -14.54 -21.50
N TRP A 136 1.99 -13.64 -21.12
CA TRP A 136 1.85 -12.20 -21.31
C TRP A 136 1.62 -11.83 -22.78
N GLY A 137 2.47 -12.32 -23.69
CA GLY A 137 2.37 -12.00 -25.11
C GLY A 137 1.04 -12.42 -25.73
N THR A 138 0.52 -13.58 -25.30
CA THR A 138 -0.82 -14.04 -25.72
C THR A 138 -1.89 -13.03 -25.32
N VAL A 139 -1.94 -12.62 -24.05
CA VAL A 139 -2.94 -11.65 -23.57
C VAL A 139 -2.73 -10.27 -24.20
N TYR A 140 -1.48 -9.81 -24.28
CA TYR A 140 -1.10 -8.53 -24.84
C TYR A 140 -1.62 -8.39 -26.27
N ARG A 141 -1.38 -9.39 -27.12
CA ARG A 141 -1.82 -9.40 -28.52
C ARG A 141 -3.34 -9.35 -28.64
N GLU A 142 -4.06 -10.24 -27.95
CA GLU A 142 -5.52 -10.30 -28.04
C GLU A 142 -6.18 -8.99 -27.59
N LEU A 143 -5.69 -8.38 -26.50
CA LEU A 143 -6.22 -7.11 -26.02
C LEU A 143 -5.87 -5.93 -26.96
N ASN A 144 -4.66 -5.89 -27.52
CA ASN A 144 -4.26 -4.83 -28.46
C ASN A 144 -5.10 -4.81 -29.74
N ASN A 145 -5.60 -5.97 -30.18
CA ASN A 145 -6.53 -6.04 -31.32
C ASN A 145 -7.89 -5.40 -31.00
N LEU A 146 -8.30 -5.38 -29.73
CA LEU A 146 -9.61 -4.85 -29.29
C LEU A 146 -9.55 -3.37 -28.91
N TYR A 147 -8.41 -2.86 -28.44
CA TYR A 147 -8.33 -1.49 -27.95
C TYR A 147 -8.77 -0.39 -28.93
N PRO A 148 -8.46 -0.45 -30.24
CA PRO A 148 -8.87 0.61 -31.18
C PRO A 148 -10.37 0.86 -31.21
N THR A 149 -11.19 -0.16 -30.94
CA THR A 149 -12.66 -0.09 -30.99
C THR A 149 -13.30 0.05 -29.61
N TYR A 150 -12.66 -0.46 -28.55
CA TYR A 150 -13.29 -0.57 -27.22
C TYR A 150 -12.64 0.29 -26.13
N ALA A 151 -11.40 0.73 -26.31
CA ALA A 151 -10.71 1.55 -25.31
C ALA A 151 -11.07 3.04 -25.45
N CYS A 152 -11.05 3.76 -24.34
CA CYS A 152 -11.20 5.21 -24.36
C CYS A 152 -9.99 5.89 -25.02
N ARG A 153 -10.18 7.14 -25.45
CA ARG A 153 -9.15 7.96 -26.11
C ARG A 153 -7.90 8.14 -25.24
N GLU A 154 -8.06 8.31 -23.92
CA GLU A 154 -6.97 8.49 -22.98
C GLU A 154 -6.05 7.25 -22.95
N TYR A 155 -6.65 6.05 -22.99
CA TYR A 155 -5.90 4.80 -23.07
C TYR A 155 -5.11 4.72 -24.39
N LEU A 156 -5.76 4.96 -25.52
CA LEU A 156 -5.14 4.91 -26.85
C LEU A 156 -4.00 5.93 -27.02
N LYS A 157 -4.13 7.11 -26.38
CA LYS A 157 -3.08 8.13 -26.37
C LYS A 157 -1.86 7.72 -25.54
N ASN A 158 -2.07 7.04 -24.42
CA ASN A 158 -1.01 6.73 -23.46
C ASN A 158 -0.31 5.39 -23.73
N LEU A 159 -0.99 4.40 -24.31
CA LEU A 159 -0.39 3.09 -24.60
C LEU A 159 0.91 3.18 -25.44
N PRO A 160 0.99 3.98 -26.53
CA PRO A 160 2.24 4.14 -27.28
C PRO A 160 3.40 4.71 -26.44
N LEU A 161 3.11 5.54 -25.44
CA LEU A 161 4.12 6.07 -24.52
C LEU A 161 4.65 4.96 -23.61
N LEU A 162 3.78 4.10 -23.11
CA LEU A 162 4.18 2.93 -22.31
C LEU A 162 5.01 1.92 -23.13
N THR A 163 4.68 1.71 -24.40
CA THR A 163 5.51 0.89 -25.30
C THR A 163 6.90 1.50 -25.49
N LYS A 164 6.97 2.82 -25.71
CA LYS A 164 8.23 3.54 -25.95
C LYS A 164 9.12 3.65 -24.71
N HIS A 165 8.54 3.91 -23.53
CA HIS A 165 9.28 4.29 -22.33
C HIS A 165 9.34 3.20 -21.26
N CYS A 166 8.36 2.29 -21.23
CA CYS A 166 8.23 1.26 -20.18
C CYS A 166 8.38 -0.17 -20.73
N GLY A 167 8.66 -0.33 -22.03
CA GLY A 167 8.87 -1.64 -22.64
C GLY A 167 7.60 -2.50 -22.73
N TYR A 168 6.41 -1.89 -22.82
CA TYR A 168 5.17 -2.62 -23.11
C TYR A 168 5.22 -3.18 -24.52
N ARG A 169 5.51 -4.48 -24.63
CA ARG A 169 5.59 -5.22 -25.88
C ARG A 169 5.11 -6.65 -25.68
N GLU A 170 4.76 -7.32 -26.76
CA GLU A 170 4.31 -8.71 -26.73
C GLU A 170 5.36 -9.68 -26.15
N ASP A 171 6.64 -9.39 -26.36
CA ASP A 171 7.78 -10.23 -25.98
C ASP A 171 8.41 -9.86 -24.63
N ASN A 172 7.81 -8.94 -23.88
CA ASN A 172 8.42 -8.41 -22.65
C ASN A 172 7.38 -7.96 -21.63
N ILE A 173 7.46 -8.51 -20.42
CA ILE A 173 6.68 -8.04 -19.26
C ILE A 173 7.36 -6.78 -18.69
N PRO A 174 6.68 -5.62 -18.65
CA PRO A 174 7.22 -4.39 -18.07
C PRO A 174 7.60 -4.54 -16.59
N GLN A 175 8.70 -3.92 -16.18
CA GLN A 175 9.13 -3.89 -14.79
C GLN A 175 8.41 -2.78 -14.03
N LEU A 176 7.92 -3.07 -12.83
CA LEU A 176 7.18 -2.11 -12.01
C LEU A 176 7.98 -0.85 -11.69
N GLU A 177 9.30 -0.96 -11.47
CA GLU A 177 10.16 0.20 -11.22
C GLU A 177 10.18 1.17 -12.42
N ASP A 178 10.28 0.65 -13.63
CA ASP A 178 10.34 1.47 -14.85
C ASP A 178 8.99 2.17 -15.09
N VAL A 179 7.87 1.48 -14.83
CA VAL A 179 6.52 2.05 -14.88
C VAL A 179 6.31 3.10 -13.77
N SER A 180 6.74 2.82 -12.54
CA SER A 180 6.65 3.75 -11.40
C SER A 180 7.39 5.06 -11.69
N ARG A 181 8.58 4.98 -12.31
CA ARG A 181 9.33 6.17 -12.71
C ARG A 181 8.66 6.96 -13.83
N PHE A 182 8.03 6.29 -14.78
CA PHE A 182 7.32 6.97 -15.87
C PHE A 182 6.06 7.72 -15.40
N LEU A 183 5.40 7.22 -14.34
CA LEU A 183 4.17 7.83 -13.81
C LEU A 183 4.40 8.98 -12.81
N LYS A 184 5.62 9.12 -12.28
CA LYS A 184 6.01 10.21 -11.37
C LYS A 184 6.25 11.51 -12.14
#